data_AF-A0A7C7LDA9-F1
#
_entry.id   AF-A0A7C7LDA9-F1
#
_cell.length_a   1.000
_cell.length_b   1.000
_cell.length_c   1.000
_cell.angle_alpha   90.00
_cell.angle_beta   90.00
_cell.angle_gamma   90.00
#
_symmetry.space_group_name_H-M   'P 1'
#
loop_
_entity.id
_entity.type
_entity.pdbx_description
1 polymer ?
#
loop_
_entity_poly.entity_id
_entity_poly.type
_entity_poly.pdbx_seq_one_letter_code
_entity_poly.pdbx_strand_id
1 'polypeptide(L)'
;MNRRIEALRLLVLTSTMIMVLLGCGDSVRKINIPVKVDSQIDLERYTNFVVLPFVAVKRKNMLANVPANTGKEIALTLRYQLGRQKDLNVISTQETALMLDGEASAVNTLAKANIDRVISIGEYMDVDAVIGGSYDFYAVSQPRRAYSERYSRTLQRYVTYYQDYLEKTYVLSLQLRIVDVATKEFVWDEIYNRRASEAHSLGSMIISEVAPTNSILKNLTQQALRKFIRAISPHYETEYRFLVQ
;
A
#
# COMPACT_ATOMS: atom_id res chain seq x y z
N MET A 1 22.75 -37.82 64.84
CA MET A 1 23.55 -37.41 63.67
C MET A 1 22.70 -36.99 62.45
N ASN A 2 21.43 -37.43 62.32
CA ASN A 2 20.58 -37.13 61.15
C ASN A 2 20.02 -35.69 61.03
N ARG A 3 19.63 -35.04 62.12
CA ARG A 3 18.97 -33.71 62.04
C ARG A 3 19.84 -32.59 61.45
N ARG A 4 21.17 -32.64 61.64
CA ARG A 4 22.08 -31.63 61.08
C ARG A 4 22.27 -31.81 59.56
N ILE A 5 22.18 -33.04 59.07
CA ILE A 5 22.32 -33.38 57.65
C ILE A 5 21.03 -32.98 56.90
N GLU A 6 19.86 -33.19 57.51
CA GLU A 6 18.57 -32.75 56.96
C GLU A 6 18.47 -31.22 56.87
N ALA A 7 18.92 -30.50 57.91
CA ALA A 7 18.94 -29.04 57.90
C ALA A 7 19.88 -28.48 56.82
N LEU A 8 21.05 -29.09 56.63
CA LEU A 8 22.00 -28.69 55.59
C LEU A 8 21.42 -28.93 54.17
N ARG A 9 20.74 -30.06 53.97
CA ARG A 9 20.07 -30.37 52.69
C ARG A 9 18.94 -29.40 52.37
N LEU A 10 18.14 -29.02 53.38
CA LEU A 10 17.07 -28.05 53.22
C LEU A 10 17.64 -26.67 52.80
N LEU A 11 18.73 -26.24 53.45
CA LEU A 11 19.39 -24.97 53.15
C LEU A 11 19.95 -24.92 51.73
N VAL A 12 20.61 -25.99 51.29
CA VAL A 12 21.13 -26.10 49.91
C VAL A 12 19.99 -26.08 48.89
N LEU A 13 18.89 -26.79 49.13
CA LEU A 13 17.71 -26.79 48.24
C LEU A 13 17.02 -25.43 48.17
N THR A 14 16.91 -24.72 49.30
CA THR A 14 16.33 -23.36 49.30
C THR A 14 17.24 -22.37 48.57
N SER A 15 18.57 -22.50 48.71
CA SER A 15 19.54 -21.65 48.02
C SER A 15 19.52 -21.85 46.51
N THR A 16 19.46 -23.10 46.03
CA THR A 16 19.34 -23.39 44.59
C THR A 16 18.00 -22.92 44.03
N MET A 17 16.91 -23.08 44.78
CA MET A 17 15.59 -22.60 44.35
C MET A 17 15.53 -21.06 44.24
N ILE A 18 16.18 -20.33 45.15
CA ILE A 18 16.30 -18.87 45.09
C ILE A 18 17.18 -18.43 43.90
N MET A 19 18.30 -19.12 43.64
CA MET A 19 19.16 -18.86 42.48
C MET A 19 18.43 -19.09 41.14
N VAL A 20 17.61 -20.13 41.04
CA VAL A 20 16.82 -20.41 39.82
C VAL A 20 15.71 -19.37 39.64
N LEU A 21 15.08 -18.91 40.72
CA LEU A 21 14.04 -17.86 40.66
C LEU A 21 14.62 -16.49 40.30
N LEU A 22 15.86 -16.19 40.70
CA LEU A 22 16.53 -14.92 40.39
C LEU A 22 17.28 -14.94 39.05
N GLY A 23 17.72 -16.10 38.57
CA GLY A 23 18.53 -16.25 37.35
C GLY A 23 17.77 -16.45 36.04
N CYS A 24 16.44 -16.58 36.06
CA CYS A 24 15.61 -16.76 34.85
C CYS A 24 14.76 -15.52 34.51
N GLY A 25 15.33 -14.34 34.73
CA GLY A 25 14.66 -13.06 34.51
C GLY A 25 15.37 -12.16 33.51
N ASP A 26 15.89 -12.69 32.41
CA ASP A 26 16.38 -11.85 31.29
C ASP A 26 15.20 -11.02 30.79
N SER A 27 15.10 -9.79 31.29
CA SER A 27 13.99 -8.91 30.95
C SER A 27 14.26 -8.34 29.56
N VAL A 28 13.72 -9.01 28.54
CA VAL A 28 13.85 -8.57 27.16
C VAL A 28 13.06 -7.28 26.97
N ARG A 29 13.76 -6.14 26.90
CA ARG A 29 13.13 -4.84 26.69
C ARG A 29 13.03 -4.55 25.19
N LYS A 30 11.79 -4.38 24.71
CA LYS A 30 11.50 -3.95 23.35
C LYS A 30 11.79 -2.45 23.20
N ILE A 31 12.67 -2.09 22.28
CA ILE A 31 12.98 -0.70 21.94
C ILE A 31 12.68 -0.44 20.45
N ASN A 32 12.25 0.79 20.16
CA ASN A 32 11.92 1.27 18.82
C ASN A 32 13.07 2.17 18.36
N ILE A 33 13.81 1.75 17.34
CA ILE A 33 14.92 2.53 16.78
C ILE A 33 14.50 3.08 15.41
N PRO A 34 14.61 4.39 15.15
CA PRO A 34 14.43 4.93 13.81
C PRO A 34 15.65 4.55 12.95
N VAL A 35 15.40 3.87 11.84
CA VAL A 35 16.41 3.46 10.86
C VAL A 35 16.15 4.20 9.57
N LYS A 36 17.17 4.87 9.04
CA LYS A 36 17.09 5.53 7.73
C LYS A 36 17.06 4.46 6.64
N VAL A 37 16.06 4.52 5.78
CA VAL A 37 15.95 3.73 4.56
C VAL A 37 16.18 4.67 3.40
N ASP A 38 17.20 4.37 2.59
CA ASP A 38 17.54 5.14 1.41
C ASP A 38 16.54 4.88 0.27
N SER A 39 16.44 5.83 -0.65
CA SER A 39 15.60 5.72 -1.84
C SER A 39 16.10 4.60 -2.75
N GLN A 40 15.17 3.87 -3.38
CA GLN A 40 15.52 2.89 -4.42
C GLN A 40 15.88 3.54 -5.76
N ILE A 41 15.60 4.84 -5.91
CA ILE A 41 15.94 5.64 -7.08
C ILE A 41 17.00 6.67 -6.68
N ASP A 42 17.98 6.87 -7.55
CA ASP A 42 19.02 7.88 -7.36
C ASP A 42 18.45 9.30 -7.45
N LEU A 43 18.18 9.90 -6.30
CA LEU A 43 17.64 11.26 -6.21
C LEU A 43 18.67 12.35 -6.51
N GLU A 44 19.96 12.02 -6.64
CA GLU A 44 20.95 12.98 -7.14
C GLU A 44 20.83 13.14 -8.65
N ARG A 45 20.38 12.08 -9.34
CA ARG A 45 20.17 12.06 -10.79
C ARG A 45 18.76 12.50 -11.20
N TYR A 46 17.75 12.19 -10.40
CA TYR A 46 16.35 12.45 -10.75
C TYR A 46 15.73 13.48 -9.81
N THR A 47 15.75 14.74 -10.22
CA THR A 47 15.28 15.89 -9.41
C THR A 47 14.05 16.55 -10.02
N ASN A 48 13.95 16.60 -11.34
CA ASN A 48 12.85 17.21 -12.09
C ASN A 48 11.98 16.12 -12.72
N PHE A 49 10.69 16.12 -12.37
CA PHE A 49 9.72 15.14 -12.87
C PHE A 49 8.52 15.81 -13.53
N VAL A 50 8.04 15.20 -14.62
CA VAL A 50 6.65 15.40 -15.07
C VAL A 50 5.83 14.17 -14.75
N VAL A 51 4.61 14.38 -14.23
CA VAL A 51 3.64 13.30 -14.04
C VAL A 51 2.59 13.39 -15.13
N LEU A 52 2.34 12.31 -15.87
CA LEU A 52 1.29 12.23 -16.89
C LEU A 52 -0.02 11.68 -16.32
N PRO A 53 -1.19 11.98 -16.92
CA PRO A 53 -2.46 11.36 -16.56
C PRO A 53 -2.41 9.83 -16.71
N PHE A 54 -2.93 9.10 -15.72
CA PHE A 54 -2.97 7.63 -15.77
C PHE A 54 -4.07 7.13 -16.71
N VAL A 55 -3.79 6.04 -17.42
CA VAL A 55 -4.74 5.46 -18.39
C VAL A 55 -5.50 4.29 -17.79
N ALA A 56 -6.82 4.27 -18.01
CA ALA A 56 -7.65 3.14 -17.60
C ALA A 56 -7.37 1.91 -18.48
N VAL A 57 -7.15 0.75 -17.86
CA VAL A 57 -7.13 -0.53 -18.56
C VAL A 57 -8.58 -0.90 -18.89
N LYS A 58 -8.91 -0.97 -20.19
CA LYS A 58 -10.26 -1.34 -20.63
C LYS A 58 -10.55 -2.81 -20.26
N ARG A 59 -11.45 -3.04 -19.31
CA ARG A 59 -11.99 -4.35 -18.99
C ARG A 59 -13.49 -4.42 -19.29
N LYS A 60 -13.97 -5.60 -19.70
CA LYS A 60 -15.42 -5.87 -19.81
C LYS A 60 -16.16 -5.67 -18.49
N ASN A 61 -15.47 -5.92 -17.36
CA ASN A 61 -16.04 -5.85 -16.01
C ASN A 61 -15.57 -4.61 -15.23
N MET A 62 -15.16 -3.54 -15.92
CA MET A 62 -14.86 -2.29 -15.23
C MET A 62 -16.14 -1.78 -14.56
N LEU A 63 -16.01 -1.23 -13.35
CA LEU A 63 -17.16 -0.66 -12.66
C LEU A 63 -17.74 0.49 -13.52
N ALA A 64 -19.05 0.43 -13.80
CA ALA A 64 -19.72 1.44 -14.63
C ALA A 64 -19.62 2.87 -14.06
N ASN A 65 -19.42 2.98 -12.74
CA ASN A 65 -19.42 4.24 -11.99
C ASN A 65 -18.02 4.80 -11.74
N VAL A 66 -17.00 4.43 -12.53
CA VAL A 66 -15.67 5.04 -12.42
C VAL A 66 -15.66 6.38 -13.16
N PRO A 67 -15.38 7.51 -12.49
CA PRO A 67 -15.35 8.81 -13.15
C PRO A 67 -14.31 8.86 -14.28
N ALA A 68 -14.65 9.48 -15.42
CA ALA A 68 -13.76 9.60 -16.58
C ALA A 68 -12.45 10.37 -16.26
N ASN A 69 -12.47 11.25 -15.26
CA ASN A 69 -11.33 12.05 -14.82
C ASN A 69 -10.42 11.34 -13.81
N THR A 70 -10.71 10.08 -13.42
CA THR A 70 -9.94 9.32 -12.41
C THR A 70 -8.43 9.34 -12.69
N GLY A 71 -8.02 9.14 -13.95
CA GLY A 71 -6.59 9.16 -14.32
C GLY A 71 -5.89 10.49 -14.04
N LYS A 72 -6.60 11.62 -14.23
CA LYS A 72 -6.11 12.96 -13.92
C LYS A 72 -6.05 13.18 -12.40
N GLU A 73 -7.01 12.65 -11.65
CA GLU A 73 -7.03 12.74 -10.18
C GLU A 73 -5.90 11.93 -9.52
N ILE A 74 -5.57 10.74 -10.07
CA ILE A 74 -4.42 9.94 -9.62
C ILE A 74 -3.13 10.74 -9.84
N ALA A 75 -2.93 11.30 -11.04
CA ALA A 75 -1.77 12.11 -11.36
C ALA A 75 -1.65 13.34 -10.45
N LEU A 76 -2.74 14.07 -10.23
CA LEU A 76 -2.78 15.22 -9.32
C LEU A 76 -2.39 14.83 -7.89
N THR A 77 -2.92 13.72 -7.39
CA THR A 77 -2.61 13.21 -6.05
C THR A 77 -1.13 12.84 -5.94
N LEU A 78 -0.58 12.20 -6.97
CA LEU A 78 0.83 11.84 -7.02
C LEU A 78 1.73 13.08 -7.05
N ARG A 79 1.42 14.06 -7.90
CA ARG A 79 2.15 15.34 -7.95
C ARG A 79 2.18 16.03 -6.59
N TYR A 80 1.04 16.10 -5.91
CA TYR A 80 0.97 16.68 -4.57
C TYR A 80 1.82 15.92 -3.56
N GLN A 81 1.89 14.59 -3.62
CA GLN A 81 2.72 13.80 -2.72
C GLN A 81 4.22 13.95 -3.01
N LEU A 82 4.60 14.00 -4.30
CA LEU A 82 5.98 14.20 -4.74
C LEU A 82 6.48 15.61 -4.42
N GLY A 83 5.69 16.65 -4.71
CA GLY A 83 6.06 18.06 -4.47
C GLY A 83 6.15 18.44 -2.98
N ARG A 84 5.86 17.51 -2.05
CA ARG A 84 6.15 17.68 -0.62
C ARG A 84 7.57 17.26 -0.25
N GLN A 85 8.28 16.58 -1.16
CA GLN A 85 9.67 16.20 -0.98
C GLN A 85 10.55 17.39 -1.34
N LYS A 86 11.51 17.73 -0.47
CA LYS A 86 12.35 18.93 -0.63
C LYS A 86 13.23 18.88 -1.87
N ASP A 87 13.66 17.69 -2.25
CA ASP A 87 14.65 17.48 -3.30
C ASP A 87 14.00 17.17 -4.66
N LEU A 88 12.67 17.24 -4.76
CA LEU A 88 11.92 16.94 -5.97
C LEU A 88 11.16 18.16 -6.47
N ASN A 89 11.41 18.51 -7.73
CA ASN A 89 10.63 19.46 -8.47
C ASN A 89 9.68 18.72 -9.41
N VAL A 90 8.40 19.10 -9.38
CA VAL A 90 7.37 18.43 -10.17
C VAL A 90 6.60 19.47 -10.98
N ILE A 91 6.60 19.29 -12.30
CA ILE A 91 5.93 20.18 -13.24
C ILE A 91 4.43 20.30 -12.89
N SER A 92 3.94 21.55 -12.96
CA SER A 92 2.59 21.88 -12.50
C SER A 92 1.51 21.23 -13.39
N THR A 93 0.30 21.07 -12.83
CA THR A 93 -0.83 20.48 -13.57
C THR A 93 -1.27 21.35 -14.75
N GLN A 94 -1.21 22.67 -14.61
CA GLN A 94 -1.61 23.63 -15.65
C GLN A 94 -0.63 23.58 -16.81
N GLU A 95 0.67 23.61 -16.51
CA GLU A 95 1.73 23.49 -17.50
C GLU A 95 1.68 22.14 -18.21
N THR A 96 1.51 21.04 -17.47
CA THR A 96 1.33 19.72 -18.09
C THR A 96 0.09 19.70 -19.00
N ALA A 97 -1.02 20.34 -18.60
CA ALA A 97 -2.25 20.35 -19.40
C ALA A 97 -2.12 21.21 -20.68
N LEU A 98 -1.55 22.41 -20.57
CA LEU A 98 -1.31 23.31 -21.71
C LEU A 98 -0.43 22.64 -22.77
N MET A 99 0.58 21.88 -22.33
CA MET A 99 1.49 21.17 -23.24
C MET A 99 0.87 19.90 -23.84
N LEU A 100 -0.10 19.29 -23.16
CA LEU A 100 -0.82 18.10 -23.67
C LEU A 100 -2.02 18.46 -24.55
N ASP A 101 -2.47 19.72 -24.58
CA ASP A 101 -3.73 20.15 -25.23
C ASP A 101 -3.71 20.08 -26.78
N GLY A 102 -2.63 19.59 -27.38
CA GLY A 102 -2.55 19.20 -28.79
C GLY A 102 -2.48 17.69 -29.07
N GLU A 103 -2.35 16.83 -28.03
CA GLU A 103 -1.92 15.43 -28.19
C GLU A 103 -2.75 14.39 -27.39
N ALA A 104 -3.85 14.81 -26.74
CA ALA A 104 -4.49 14.13 -25.60
C ALA A 104 -5.07 12.70 -25.76
N SER A 105 -5.08 12.12 -26.96
CA SER A 105 -5.63 10.80 -27.30
C SER A 105 -4.88 9.56 -26.79
N ALA A 106 -3.63 9.41 -27.25
CA ALA A 106 -2.95 8.11 -27.34
C ALA A 106 -1.60 8.05 -26.61
N VAL A 107 -1.11 9.18 -26.08
CA VAL A 107 0.26 9.36 -25.58
C VAL A 107 0.44 8.92 -24.12
N ASN A 108 -0.65 8.85 -23.37
CA ASN A 108 -0.60 8.66 -21.90
C ASN A 108 -0.33 7.23 -21.46
N THR A 109 -0.21 6.27 -22.39
CA THR A 109 0.32 4.96 -22.03
C THR A 109 1.83 5.04 -22.11
N LEU A 110 2.51 5.01 -20.96
CA LEU A 110 3.95 4.66 -20.85
C LEU A 110 4.19 3.21 -21.32
N ALA A 111 3.65 2.85 -22.48
CA ALA A 111 3.84 1.60 -23.16
C ALA A 111 5.07 1.75 -24.07
N LYS A 112 5.81 0.65 -24.28
CA LYS A 112 7.02 0.66 -25.09
C LYS A 112 6.84 1.28 -26.48
N ALA A 113 5.67 1.08 -27.08
CA ALA A 113 5.32 1.61 -28.41
C ALA A 113 5.21 3.15 -28.46
N ASN A 114 5.06 3.83 -27.32
CA ASN A 114 4.86 5.29 -27.26
C ASN A 114 6.02 6.02 -26.56
N ILE A 115 7.12 5.32 -26.23
CA ILE A 115 8.24 5.88 -25.47
C ILE A 115 8.79 7.13 -26.16
N ASP A 116 9.06 7.09 -27.46
CA ASP A 116 9.67 8.24 -28.16
C ASP A 116 8.84 9.52 -28.00
N ARG A 117 7.50 9.40 -27.98
CA ARG A 117 6.59 10.53 -27.78
C ARG A 117 6.53 11.01 -26.33
N VAL A 118 6.68 10.08 -25.38
CA VAL A 118 6.81 10.41 -23.95
C VAL A 118 8.13 11.14 -23.70
N ILE A 119 9.21 10.68 -24.32
CA ILE A 119 10.53 11.30 -24.23
C ILE A 119 10.50 12.69 -24.82
N SER A 120 9.87 12.91 -25.98
CA SER A 120 9.74 14.26 -26.55
C SER A 120 8.98 15.21 -25.62
N ILE A 121 7.98 14.73 -24.87
CA ILE A 121 7.32 15.54 -23.83
C ILE A 121 8.31 15.87 -22.71
N GLY A 122 9.10 14.89 -22.28
CA GLY A 122 10.12 15.08 -21.25
C GLY A 122 11.22 16.08 -21.65
N GLU A 123 11.77 15.92 -22.85
CA GLU A 123 12.77 16.83 -23.44
C GLU A 123 12.22 18.25 -23.58
N TYR A 124 10.97 18.38 -24.04
CA TYR A 124 10.33 19.69 -24.19
C TYR A 124 10.08 20.39 -22.85
N MET A 125 9.77 19.62 -21.80
CA MET A 125 9.55 20.13 -20.45
C MET A 125 10.81 20.28 -19.61
N ASP A 126 11.99 19.95 -20.18
CA ASP A 126 13.29 19.99 -19.50
C ASP A 126 13.28 19.23 -18.16
N VAL A 127 12.77 18.00 -18.17
CA VAL A 127 12.70 17.13 -16.99
C VAL A 127 13.66 15.93 -17.10
N ASP A 128 14.13 15.45 -15.94
CA ASP A 128 15.03 14.29 -15.87
C ASP A 128 14.27 12.99 -16.15
N ALA A 129 13.01 12.92 -15.70
CA ALA A 129 12.19 11.73 -15.83
C ALA A 129 10.68 12.01 -15.96
N VAL A 130 9.99 11.09 -16.64
CA VAL A 130 8.54 11.09 -16.83
C VAL A 130 7.89 9.98 -16.02
N ILE A 131 6.91 10.34 -15.20
CA ILE A 131 6.14 9.41 -14.36
C ILE A 131 4.73 9.24 -14.94
N GLY A 132 4.22 8.01 -14.95
CA GLY A 132 2.85 7.74 -15.39
C GLY A 132 2.52 6.26 -15.28
N GLY A 133 1.51 5.83 -16.01
CA GLY A 133 1.18 4.41 -16.09
C GLY A 133 -0.30 4.16 -16.32
N SER A 134 -0.77 3.03 -15.81
CA SER A 134 -2.13 2.56 -16.02
C SER A 134 -2.80 2.16 -14.72
N TYR A 135 -4.12 2.21 -14.69
CA TYR A 135 -4.89 1.73 -13.55
C TYR A 135 -6.04 0.84 -14.02
N ASP A 136 -6.36 -0.13 -13.18
CA ASP A 136 -7.47 -1.04 -13.37
C ASP A 136 -8.24 -1.14 -12.06
N PHE A 137 -9.52 -0.79 -12.10
CA PHE A 137 -10.39 -0.78 -10.93
C PHE A 137 -11.70 -1.50 -11.22
N TYR A 138 -11.92 -2.58 -10.49
CA TYR A 138 -13.08 -3.45 -10.62
C TYR A 138 -13.52 -3.98 -9.26
N ALA A 139 -14.74 -4.52 -9.20
CA ALA A 139 -15.21 -5.25 -8.03
C ALA A 139 -15.54 -6.69 -8.39
N VAL A 140 -15.36 -7.58 -7.41
CA VAL A 140 -15.77 -8.98 -7.50
C VAL A 140 -16.63 -9.29 -6.30
N SER A 141 -17.79 -9.89 -6.54
CA SER A 141 -18.78 -10.22 -5.52
C SER A 141 -18.79 -11.73 -5.32
N GLN A 142 -18.57 -12.19 -4.09
CA GLN A 142 -18.50 -13.62 -3.76
C GLN A 142 -19.33 -13.95 -2.52
N PRO A 143 -20.02 -15.09 -2.48
CA PRO A 143 -20.67 -15.56 -1.27
C PRO A 143 -19.62 -15.95 -0.21
N ARG A 144 -19.84 -15.54 1.03
CA ARG A 144 -18.98 -15.82 2.19
C ARG A 144 -19.81 -16.32 3.36
N ARG A 145 -19.14 -17.01 4.28
CA ARG A 145 -19.71 -17.53 5.53
C ARG A 145 -18.99 -16.93 6.72
N ALA A 146 -19.74 -16.27 7.58
CA ALA A 146 -19.27 -15.90 8.91
C ALA A 146 -19.68 -16.99 9.89
N TYR A 147 -18.70 -17.57 10.59
CA TYR A 147 -18.95 -18.54 11.65
C TYR A 147 -18.94 -17.81 12.99
N SER A 148 -19.91 -18.13 13.83
CA SER A 148 -19.97 -17.65 15.20
C SER A 148 -20.50 -18.75 16.11
N GLU A 149 -20.23 -18.62 17.40
CA GLU A 149 -20.82 -19.51 18.39
C GLU A 149 -22.08 -18.87 18.94
N ARG A 150 -23.17 -19.64 18.99
CA ARG A 150 -24.38 -19.22 19.69
C ARG A 150 -24.76 -20.27 20.73
N TYR A 151 -25.21 -19.82 21.89
CA TYR A 151 -25.75 -20.71 22.90
C TYR A 151 -27.13 -21.23 22.46
N SER A 152 -27.29 -22.55 22.31
CA SER A 152 -28.58 -23.17 22.03
C SER A 152 -29.29 -23.52 23.33
N ARG A 153 -30.41 -22.86 23.62
CA ARG A 153 -31.23 -23.17 24.80
C ARG A 153 -31.79 -24.61 24.77
N THR A 154 -32.11 -25.12 23.59
CA THR A 154 -32.65 -26.48 23.41
C THR A 154 -31.60 -27.56 23.64
N LEU A 155 -30.36 -27.32 23.22
CA LEU A 155 -29.26 -28.30 23.36
C LEU A 155 -28.38 -28.06 24.60
N GLN A 156 -28.67 -27.01 25.37
CA GLN A 156 -27.92 -26.56 26.55
C GLN A 156 -26.39 -26.47 26.33
N ARG A 157 -25.98 -26.09 25.11
CA ARG A 157 -24.57 -25.98 24.73
C ARG A 157 -24.37 -24.94 23.65
N TYR A 158 -23.13 -24.45 23.54
CA TYR A 158 -22.72 -23.65 22.39
C TYR A 158 -22.70 -24.52 21.14
N VAL A 159 -23.29 -23.99 20.08
CA VAL A 159 -23.31 -24.63 18.76
C VAL A 159 -22.74 -23.64 17.74
N THR A 160 -21.99 -24.19 16.79
CA THR A 160 -21.52 -23.41 15.64
C THR A 160 -22.72 -22.97 14.82
N TYR A 161 -22.86 -21.67 14.67
CA TYR A 161 -23.81 -21.01 13.80
C TYR A 161 -23.05 -20.40 12.62
N TYR A 162 -23.67 -20.37 11.45
CA TYR A 162 -23.13 -19.67 10.30
C TYR A 162 -24.17 -18.74 9.72
N GLN A 163 -23.70 -17.61 9.20
CA GLN A 163 -24.50 -16.68 8.42
C GLN A 163 -23.84 -16.49 7.06
N ASP A 164 -24.60 -16.75 6.00
CA ASP A 164 -24.20 -16.46 4.63
C ASP A 164 -24.37 -14.94 4.37
N TYR A 165 -23.37 -14.33 3.72
CA TYR A 165 -23.43 -12.95 3.26
C TYR A 165 -22.71 -12.82 1.91
N LEU A 166 -22.95 -11.73 1.18
CA LEU A 166 -22.21 -11.40 -0.03
C LEU A 166 -21.06 -10.47 0.33
N GLU A 167 -19.86 -10.80 -0.09
CA GLU A 167 -18.69 -9.92 0.05
C GLU A 167 -18.38 -9.29 -1.29
N LYS A 168 -18.50 -7.96 -1.37
CA LYS A 168 -18.07 -7.18 -2.53
C LYS A 168 -16.64 -6.71 -2.27
N THR A 169 -15.70 -7.25 -3.05
CA THR A 169 -14.28 -6.90 -2.96
C THR A 169 -13.89 -5.98 -4.11
N TYR A 170 -13.53 -4.75 -3.80
CA TYR A 170 -12.97 -3.77 -4.72
C TYR A 170 -11.47 -4.02 -4.87
N VAL A 171 -11.00 -4.08 -6.11
CA VAL A 171 -9.60 -4.31 -6.44
C VAL A 171 -9.11 -3.16 -7.31
N LEU A 172 -8.05 -2.50 -6.85
CA LEU A 172 -7.27 -1.54 -7.62
C LEU A 172 -5.93 -2.16 -7.95
N SER A 173 -5.59 -2.19 -9.24
CA SER A 173 -4.23 -2.47 -9.72
C SER A 173 -3.70 -1.18 -10.34
N LEU A 174 -2.71 -0.56 -9.71
CA LEU A 174 -2.10 0.68 -10.20
C LEU A 174 -0.68 0.38 -10.68
N GLN A 175 -0.45 0.45 -11.98
CA GLN A 175 0.88 0.36 -12.55
C GLN A 175 1.51 1.75 -12.58
N LEU A 176 2.68 1.87 -11.96
CA LEU A 176 3.49 3.07 -11.92
C LEU A 176 4.80 2.81 -12.65
N ARG A 177 5.14 3.71 -13.56
CA ARG A 177 6.36 3.66 -14.37
C ARG A 177 7.08 5.00 -14.30
N ILE A 178 8.40 4.94 -14.29
CA ILE A 178 9.30 6.08 -14.43
C ILE A 178 10.21 5.79 -15.61
N VAL A 179 10.23 6.72 -16.57
CA VAL A 179 11.10 6.68 -17.74
C VAL A 179 12.12 7.79 -17.60
N ASP A 180 13.40 7.46 -17.73
CA ASP A 180 14.49 8.43 -17.80
C ASP A 180 14.53 9.04 -19.21
N VAL A 181 14.52 10.37 -19.29
CA VAL A 181 14.44 11.10 -20.56
C VAL A 181 15.72 10.94 -21.39
N ALA A 182 16.89 10.96 -20.73
CA ALA A 182 18.19 10.90 -21.40
C ALA A 182 18.51 9.50 -21.95
N THR A 183 18.19 8.45 -21.19
CA THR A 183 18.48 7.05 -21.57
C THR A 183 17.34 6.37 -22.30
N LYS A 184 16.11 6.90 -22.18
CA LYS A 184 14.88 6.30 -22.69
C LYS A 184 14.53 4.96 -22.05
N GLU A 185 15.14 4.63 -20.91
CA GLU A 185 14.93 3.38 -20.20
C GLU A 185 13.93 3.54 -19.05
N PHE A 186 13.24 2.44 -18.72
CA PHE A 186 12.40 2.38 -17.52
C PHE A 186 13.30 2.18 -16.30
N VAL A 187 13.35 3.20 -15.43
CA VAL A 187 14.02 3.12 -14.13
C VAL A 187 13.10 2.49 -13.09
N TRP A 188 11.78 2.57 -13.33
CA TRP A 188 10.77 1.98 -12.46
C TRP A 188 9.62 1.41 -13.30
N ASP A 189 9.19 0.18 -13.02
CA ASP A 189 7.96 -0.41 -13.53
C ASP A 189 7.41 -1.40 -12.50
N GLU A 190 6.46 -0.93 -11.67
CA GLU A 190 5.85 -1.76 -10.64
C GLU A 190 4.33 -1.67 -10.63
N ILE A 191 3.69 -2.75 -10.19
CA ILE A 191 2.25 -2.84 -10.03
C ILE A 191 1.88 -2.87 -8.54
N TYR A 192 1.05 -1.90 -8.14
CA TYR A 192 0.56 -1.74 -6.79
C TYR A 192 -0.88 -2.23 -6.69
N ASN A 193 -1.04 -3.41 -6.11
CA ASN A 193 -2.35 -4.01 -5.87
C ASN A 193 -2.89 -3.59 -4.50
N ARG A 194 -4.14 -3.12 -4.47
CA ARG A 194 -4.88 -2.78 -3.26
C ARG A 194 -6.29 -3.34 -3.35
N ARG A 195 -6.82 -3.75 -2.20
CA ARG A 195 -8.16 -4.28 -2.10
C ARG A 195 -8.86 -3.77 -0.85
N ALA A 196 -10.17 -3.59 -0.96
CA ALA A 196 -11.07 -3.36 0.15
C ALA A 196 -12.29 -4.26 -0.03
N SER A 197 -12.81 -4.81 1.06
CA SER A 197 -13.95 -5.72 1.04
C SER A 197 -15.05 -5.17 1.93
N GLU A 198 -16.28 -5.19 1.41
CA GLU A 198 -17.48 -4.78 2.12
C GLU A 198 -18.45 -5.96 2.19
N ALA A 199 -18.98 -6.22 3.39
CA ALA A 199 -19.98 -7.25 3.62
C ALA A 199 -21.38 -6.69 3.37
N HIS A 200 -22.18 -7.41 2.60
CA HIS A 200 -23.51 -7.03 2.17
C HIS A 200 -24.53 -8.15 2.44
N SER A 201 -25.71 -7.75 2.91
CA SER A 201 -26.93 -8.54 2.70
C SER A 201 -27.37 -8.44 1.23
N LEU A 202 -28.23 -9.37 0.78
CA LEU A 202 -28.80 -9.36 -0.57
C LEU A 202 -29.41 -7.99 -0.95
N GLY A 203 -30.13 -7.35 -0.03
CA GLY A 203 -30.73 -6.03 -0.28
C GLY A 203 -29.69 -4.91 -0.38
N SER A 204 -28.70 -4.90 0.51
CA SER A 204 -27.63 -3.88 0.48
C SER A 204 -26.68 -4.03 -0.73
N MET A 205 -26.60 -5.25 -1.29
CA MET A 205 -25.79 -5.54 -2.47
C MET A 205 -26.30 -4.76 -3.70
N ILE A 206 -27.61 -4.75 -3.92
CA ILE A 206 -28.23 -4.05 -5.07
C ILE A 206 -27.90 -2.54 -5.01
N ILE A 207 -27.98 -1.95 -3.82
CA ILE A 207 -27.65 -0.54 -3.60
C ILE A 207 -26.16 -0.29 -3.86
N SER A 208 -25.29 -1.20 -3.42
CA SER A 208 -23.83 -1.09 -3.62
C SER A 208 -23.40 -1.12 -5.09
N GLU A 209 -24.21 -1.68 -6.01
CA GLU A 209 -23.88 -1.70 -7.44
C GLU A 209 -24.08 -0.35 -8.13
N VAL A 210 -25.01 0.46 -7.62
CA VAL A 210 -25.30 1.80 -8.15
C VAL A 210 -24.63 2.91 -7.35
N ALA A 211 -24.11 2.61 -6.16
CA ALA A 211 -23.47 3.58 -5.30
C ALA A 211 -22.17 4.15 -5.92
N PRO A 212 -21.84 5.43 -5.66
CA PRO A 212 -20.56 6.00 -6.02
C PRO A 212 -19.41 5.27 -5.31
N THR A 213 -18.43 4.79 -6.06
CA THR A 213 -17.26 4.06 -5.52
C THR A 213 -16.04 4.96 -5.31
N ASN A 214 -16.21 6.29 -5.48
CA ASN A 214 -15.15 7.28 -5.50
C ASN A 214 -14.33 7.32 -4.20
N SER A 215 -14.97 7.12 -3.04
CA SER A 215 -14.29 7.13 -1.74
C SER A 215 -13.35 5.92 -1.60
N ILE A 216 -13.81 4.73 -1.98
CA ILE A 216 -13.03 3.49 -1.94
C ILE A 216 -11.87 3.58 -2.93
N LEU A 217 -12.14 4.00 -4.17
CA LEU A 217 -11.12 4.22 -5.19
C LEU A 217 -10.05 5.22 -4.71
N LYS A 218 -10.47 6.38 -4.20
CA LYS A 218 -9.55 7.39 -3.64
C LYS A 218 -8.70 6.83 -2.52
N ASN A 219 -9.28 6.07 -1.60
CA ASN A 219 -8.56 5.46 -0.49
C ASN A 219 -7.53 4.43 -0.97
N LEU A 220 -7.91 3.52 -1.88
CA LEU A 220 -7.01 2.51 -2.44
C LEU A 220 -5.87 3.17 -3.23
N THR A 221 -6.17 4.19 -4.03
CA THR A 221 -5.19 4.99 -4.77
C THR A 221 -4.20 5.65 -3.81
N GLN A 222 -4.68 6.30 -2.75
CA GLN A 222 -3.79 6.91 -1.75
C GLN A 222 -2.87 5.88 -1.09
N GLN A 223 -3.37 4.69 -0.76
CA GLN A 223 -2.54 3.62 -0.18
C GLN A 223 -1.51 3.05 -1.17
N ALA A 224 -1.83 3.00 -2.46
CA ALA A 224 -0.89 2.59 -3.50
C ALA A 224 0.21 3.65 -3.68
N LEU A 225 -0.18 4.91 -3.88
CA LEU A 225 0.75 6.03 -4.06
C LEU A 225 1.65 6.23 -2.84
N ARG A 226 1.14 6.14 -1.60
CA ARG A 226 1.98 6.22 -0.40
C ARG A 226 3.07 5.13 -0.36
N LYS A 227 2.76 3.91 -0.81
CA LYS A 227 3.77 2.83 -0.88
C LYS A 227 4.82 3.14 -1.94
N PHE A 228 4.41 3.65 -3.10
CA PHE A 228 5.31 4.09 -4.16
C PHE A 228 6.24 5.22 -3.67
N ILE A 229 5.68 6.31 -3.14
CA ILE A 229 6.45 7.45 -2.62
C ILE A 229 7.46 7.00 -1.55
N ARG A 230 7.06 6.08 -0.66
CA ARG A 230 7.95 5.52 0.35
C ARG A 230 9.11 4.74 -0.28
N ALA A 231 8.92 4.10 -1.42
CA ALA A 231 9.99 3.35 -2.10
C ALA A 231 11.01 4.27 -2.81
N ILE A 232 10.53 5.40 -3.34
CA ILE A 232 11.35 6.34 -4.14
C ILE A 232 11.86 7.55 -3.34
N SER A 233 11.66 7.57 -2.02
CA SER A 233 12.04 8.69 -1.17
C SER A 233 12.71 8.21 0.12
N PRO A 234 13.80 8.87 0.56
CA PRO A 234 14.43 8.56 1.83
C PRO A 234 13.44 8.76 2.97
N HIS A 235 13.33 7.78 3.84
CA HIS A 235 12.43 7.84 4.98
C HIS A 235 13.01 7.10 6.18
N TYR A 236 12.41 7.30 7.34
CA TYR A 236 12.77 6.57 8.55
C TYR A 236 11.73 5.47 8.80
N GLU A 237 12.21 4.25 8.98
CA GLU A 237 11.41 3.12 9.45
C GLU A 237 11.68 2.86 10.93
N THR A 238 10.71 2.28 11.63
CA THR A 238 10.91 1.86 13.02
C THR A 238 11.32 0.40 13.03
N GLU A 239 12.56 0.13 13.42
CA GLU A 239 13.05 -1.22 13.65
C GLU A 239 12.82 -1.58 15.12
N TYR A 240 12.24 -2.76 15.36
CA TYR A 240 12.10 -3.32 16.70
C TYR A 240 13.35 -4.08 17.05
N ARG A 241 14.06 -3.62 18.09
CA ARG A 241 15.17 -4.39 18.66
C ARG A 241 14.86 -4.81 20.08
N PHE A 242 15.43 -5.94 20.45
CA PHE A 242 15.31 -6.53 21.77
C PHE A 242 16.67 -6.42 22.45
N LEU A 243 16.71 -5.68 23.55
CA LEU A 243 17.89 -5.65 24.41
C LEU A 243 17.73 -6.75 25.46
N VAL A 244 18.72 -7.63 25.54
CA VAL A 244 18.90 -8.57 26.64
C VAL A 244 19.69 -7.83 27.72
N GLN A 245 19.20 -7.85 28.96
CA GLN A 245 19.84 -7.24 30.13
C GLN A 245 20.17 -8.31 31.15
#